data_AF-A0A969DYN6-F1
#
_entry.id   AF-A0A969DYN6-F1
#
_cell.length_a   1.000
_cell.length_b   1.000
_cell.length_c   1.000
_cell.angle_alpha   90.00
_cell.angle_beta   90.00
_cell.angle_gamma   90.00
#
_symmetry.space_group_name_H-M   'P 1'
#
loop_
_entity.id
_entity.type
_entity.pdbx_description
1 polymer ?
#
loop_
_entity_poly.entity_id
_entity_poly.type
_entity_poly.pdbx_seq_one_letter_code
_entity_poly.pdbx_strand_id
1 'polypeptide(L)' 'EQPERAAMLAQALARGYFEGYVGDRITHQGQRFRMKDGIIWTVLDGAGDRVGQAATFSRYHFL' A
#
# COMPACT_ATOMS: atom_id res chain seq x y z
N GLU A 1 16.13 -2.95 -3.91
CA GLU A 1 15.83 -2.55 -2.53
C GLU A 1 14.35 -2.85 -2.25
N GLN A 2 14.07 -3.98 -1.61
CA GLN A 2 12.72 -4.41 -1.20
C GLN A 2 12.40 -4.32 0.32
N PRO A 3 13.21 -3.69 1.21
CA PRO A 3 12.96 -3.77 2.65
C PRO A 3 11.78 -2.89 3.14
N GLU A 4 11.44 -1.81 2.42
CA GLU A 4 10.39 -0.89 2.86
C GLU A 4 8.98 -1.52 2.84
N ARG A 5 8.66 -2.33 1.82
CA ARG A 5 7.33 -2.96 1.72
C ARG A 5 7.05 -3.92 2.87
N ALA A 6 8.03 -4.74 3.25
CA ALA A 6 7.86 -5.74 4.31
C ALA A 6 7.65 -5.07 5.68
N ALA A 7 8.44 -4.04 5.98
CA ALA A 7 8.31 -3.26 7.22
C ALA A 7 6.96 -2.53 7.30
N MET A 8 6.48 -1.97 6.19
CA MET A 8 5.19 -1.29 6.10
C MET A 8 4.02 -2.25 6.30
N LEU A 9 4.07 -3.42 5.66
CA LEU A 9 3.07 -4.48 5.85
C LEU A 9 3.01 -4.96 7.31
N ALA A 10 4.18 -5.11 7.96
CA ALA A 10 4.24 -5.46 9.37
C ALA A 10 3.64 -4.36 10.26
N GLN A 11 3.88 -3.08 9.96
CA GLN A 11 3.24 -1.97 10.68
C GLN A 11 1.73 -1.92 10.48
N ALA A 12 1.23 -2.12 9.25
CA ALA A 12 -0.20 -2.19 8.97
C ALA A 12 -0.86 -3.35 9.73
N LEU A 13 -0.19 -4.50 9.81
CA LEU A 13 -0.66 -5.67 10.57
C LEU A 13 -0.70 -5.42 12.08
N ALA A 14 0.20 -4.60 12.61
CA ALA A 14 0.30 -4.28 14.04
C ALA A 14 -0.66 -3.17 14.48
N ARG A 15 -0.89 -2.16 13.63
CA ARG A 15 -1.70 -0.96 13.95
C ARG A 15 -3.10 -0.96 13.30
N GLY A 16 -3.39 -1.90 12.41
CA GLY A 16 -4.63 -1.98 11.64
C GLY A 16 -4.60 -1.20 10.32
N TYR A 17 -3.77 -0.15 10.24
CA TYR A 17 -3.47 0.58 9.02
C TYR A 17 -2.05 1.16 9.04
N PHE A 18 -1.50 1.44 7.87
CA PHE A 18 -0.24 2.14 7.65
C PHE A 18 -0.47 3.27 6.65
N GLU A 19 -0.01 4.48 6.97
CA GLU A 19 -0.08 5.65 6.11
C GLU A 19 1.32 6.10 5.67
N GLY A 20 1.40 6.81 4.54
CA GLY A 20 2.68 7.30 4.01
C GLY A 20 3.42 6.31 3.11
N TYR A 21 2.72 5.32 2.55
CA TYR A 21 3.28 4.43 1.55
C TYR A 21 3.66 5.22 0.29
N VAL A 22 4.94 5.13 -0.10
CA VAL A 22 5.46 5.63 -1.37
C VAL A 22 5.94 4.43 -2.18
N GLY A 23 5.63 4.41 -3.48
CA GLY A 23 6.04 3.30 -4.31
C GLY A 23 6.10 3.65 -5.79
N ASP A 24 7.15 3.16 -6.45
CA ASP A 24 7.28 3.23 -7.90
C ASP A 24 6.53 2.07 -8.55
N ARG A 25 5.75 2.38 -9.58
CA ARG A 25 5.04 1.41 -10.41
C ARG A 25 5.24 1.75 -11.87
N ILE A 26 5.03 0.72 -12.69
CA ILE A 26 5.11 0.80 -14.14
C ILE A 26 3.71 0.47 -14.66
N THR A 27 3.14 1.35 -15.47
CA THR A 27 1.87 1.08 -16.14
C THR A 27 2.04 -0.07 -17.13
N HIS A 28 0.94 -0.66 -17.58
CA HIS A 28 1.01 -1.67 -18.64
C HIS A 28 1.67 -1.13 -19.93
N GLN A 29 1.62 0.19 -20.19
CA GLN A 29 2.32 0.82 -21.32
C GLN A 29 3.81 1.13 -21.05
N GLY A 30 4.36 0.73 -19.91
CA GLY A 30 5.77 0.94 -19.57
C GLY A 30 6.09 2.30 -18.93
N GLN A 31 5.10 3.14 -18.64
CA GLN A 31 5.33 4.44 -18.02
C GLN A 31 5.57 4.28 -16.52
N ARG A 32 6.63 4.90 -16.00
CA ARG A 32 6.91 4.92 -14.57
C ARG A 32 6.07 6.00 -13.91
N PHE A 33 5.52 5.68 -12.77
CA PHE A 33 4.86 6.65 -11.92
C PHE A 33 5.14 6.32 -10.46
N ARG A 34 5.26 7.37 -9.65
CA ARG A 34 5.46 7.26 -8.22
C ARG A 34 4.16 7.62 -7.50
N MET A 35 3.64 6.65 -6.76
CA MET A 35 2.51 6.85 -5.86
C MET A 35 3.03 7.39 -4.53
N LYS A 36 2.29 8.33 -3.93
CA LYS A 36 2.55 8.95 -2.62
C LYS A 36 1.27 8.93 -1.79
N ASP A 37 1.44 9.13 -0.49
CA ASP A 37 0.35 9.20 0.48
C ASP A 37 -0.55 7.96 0.42
N GLY A 38 0.08 6.79 0.27
CA GLY A 38 -0.63 5.53 0.24
C GLY A 38 -1.01 5.08 1.65
N ILE A 39 -2.24 4.58 1.79
CA ILE A 39 -2.73 3.95 3.00
C ILE A 39 -2.94 2.48 2.71
N ILE A 40 -2.40 1.60 3.56
CA ILE A 40 -2.59 0.15 3.50
C ILE A 40 -3.32 -0.28 4.76
N TRP A 41 -4.36 -1.09 4.63
CA TRP A 41 -5.08 -1.64 5.77
C TRP A 41 -5.46 -3.09 5.54
N THR A 42 -5.70 -3.80 6.65
CA THR A 42 -6.25 -5.15 6.61
C THR A 42 -7.75 -5.07 6.40
N VAL A 43 -8.25 -5.83 5.42
CA VAL A 43 -9.69 -5.96 5.18
C VAL A 43 -10.20 -7.08 6.07
N LEU A 44 -11.24 -6.78 6.85
CA LEU A 44 -11.95 -7.74 7.68
C LEU A 44 -13.30 -8.05 7.04
N ASP A 45 -13.79 -9.27 7.21
CA ASP A 45 -15.16 -9.63 6.87
C ASP A 45 -16.16 -9.18 7.96
N GLY A 46 -17.43 -9.53 7.78
CA GLY A 46 -18.49 -9.20 8.74
C GLY A 46 -18.37 -9.93 10.09
N ALA A 47 -17.54 -10.97 10.19
CA ALA A 47 -17.23 -11.68 11.43
C ALA A 47 -15.99 -11.10 12.13
N GLY A 48 -15.27 -10.17 11.48
CA GLY A 48 -14.03 -9.58 11.98
C GLY A 48 -12.77 -10.38 11.58
N ASP A 49 -12.91 -11.41 10.74
CA ASP A 49 -11.80 -12.23 10.28
C ASP A 49 -11.05 -11.55 9.13
N ARG A 50 -9.73 -11.74 9.12
CA ARG A 50 -8.84 -11.12 8.12
C ARG A 50 -9.01 -11.83 6.77
N VAL A 51 -9.57 -11.11 5.78
CA VAL A 51 -9.77 -11.64 4.42
C VAL A 51 -8.77 -11.13 3.40
N GLY A 52 -7.97 -10.11 3.75
CA GLY A 52 -6.91 -9.63 2.87
C GLY A 52 -6.34 -8.28 3.26
N GLN A 53 -5.74 -7.61 2.28
CA GLN A 53 -5.20 -6.27 2.41
C GLN A 53 -5.66 -5.40 1.25
N ALA A 54 -5.99 -4.15 1.55
CA ALA A 54 -6.31 -3.14 0.57
C ALA A 54 -5.33 -1.98 0.69
N ALA A 55 -5.12 -1.28 -0.42
CA ALA A 55 -4.30 -0.10 -0.47
C ALA A 55 -4.97 0.97 -1.31
N THR A 56 -4.96 2.21 -0.84
CA THR A 56 -5.37 3.40 -1.59
C THR A 56 -4.23 4.39 -1.63
N PHE A 57 -4.23 5.28 -2.61
CA PHE A 57 -3.25 6.36 -2.75
C PHE A 57 -3.95 7.59 -3.28
N SER A 58 -3.62 8.75 -2.72
CA SER A 58 -4.26 10.02 -3.09
C SER A 58 -3.45 10.83 -4.10
N ARG A 59 -2.14 10.55 -4.22
CA ARG A 59 -1.24 11.28 -5.13
C ARG A 59 -0.40 10.32 -5.95
N TYR A 60 -0.30 10.62 -7.24
CA TYR A 60 0.68 10.00 -8.12
C TYR A 60 1.24 11.02 -9.11
N HIS A 61 2.48 10.82 -9.54
CA HIS A 61 3.08 11.60 -10.61
C HIS A 61 3.86 10.68 -11.55
N PHE A 62 3.80 10.97 -12.84
CA PHE A 62 4.61 10.29 -13.84
C PHE A 62 6.06 10.76 -13.76
N LEU A 63 6.98 9.84 -14.06
CA LEU A 63 8.42 10.05 -14.09
C LEU A 63 8.93 10.05 -15.54
#